data_AF-A0A9C6XC14-F1
#
_entry.id   AF-A0A9C6XC14-F1
#
_cell.length_a   1.000
_cell.length_b   1.000
_cell.length_c   1.000
_cell.angle_alpha   90.00
_cell.angle_beta   90.00
_cell.angle_gamma   90.00
#
_symmetry.space_group_name_H-M   'P 1'
#
loop_
_entity.id
_entity.type
_entity.pdbx_description
1 polymer ?
#
loop_
_entity_poly.entity_id
_entity_poly.type
_entity_poly.pdbx_seq_one_letter_code
_entity_poly.pdbx_strand_id
1 'polypeptide(L)'
;MAVKLTDEDVRAALASSLGCQDIQVESWKQVSLMEDGRLGFLGDHFKVTATVRVPGDAEARDASLFVKALPRNPMARDTVANSGAFKKEALFYKYLSSAMTAELRVDRPGFQPYVFPQCHGIKDDCLLLDDLGRDGFHGLGGRECMPIEHARLVRVV
;
A
#
# COMPACT_ATOMS: atom_id res chain seq x y z
N MET A 1 17.90 -7.86 -5.26
CA MET A 1 18.11 -6.40 -5.05
C MET A 1 16.84 -5.81 -4.47
N ALA A 2 16.95 -4.84 -3.55
CA ALA A 2 15.80 -4.06 -3.11
C ALA A 2 15.24 -3.23 -4.28
N VAL A 3 13.94 -2.97 -4.26
CA VAL A 3 13.28 -2.09 -5.23
C VAL A 3 13.96 -0.72 -5.21
N LYS A 4 14.30 -0.21 -6.41
CA LYS A 4 14.86 1.12 -6.58
C LYS A 4 13.77 2.05 -7.11
N LEU A 5 13.08 2.72 -6.19
CA LEU A 5 12.23 3.84 -6.53
C LEU A 5 13.11 5.07 -6.84
N THR A 6 12.68 5.87 -7.81
CA THR A 6 13.26 7.16 -8.17
C THR A 6 12.45 8.29 -7.56
N ASP A 7 13.02 9.50 -7.53
CA ASP A 7 12.31 10.70 -7.07
C ASP A 7 11.02 10.94 -7.85
N GLU A 8 11.01 10.63 -9.15
CA GLU A 8 9.84 10.77 -10.00
C GLU A 8 8.70 9.81 -9.61
N ASP A 9 9.03 8.55 -9.32
CA ASP A 9 8.02 7.56 -8.90
C ASP A 9 7.39 7.94 -7.57
N VAL A 10 8.23 8.36 -6.61
CA VAL A 10 7.79 8.74 -5.27
C VAL A 10 6.93 10.00 -5.36
N ARG A 11 7.36 11.02 -6.11
CA ARG A 11 6.58 12.24 -6.33
C ARG A 11 5.24 11.93 -6.98
N ALA A 12 5.21 11.12 -8.04
CA ALA A 12 3.96 10.79 -8.75
C ALA A 12 2.98 10.02 -7.84
N ALA A 13 3.48 9.05 -7.07
CA ALA A 13 2.64 8.28 -6.16
C ALA A 13 2.12 9.13 -4.99
N LEU A 14 2.96 10.00 -4.41
CA LEU A 14 2.53 10.92 -3.36
C LEU A 14 1.54 11.96 -3.90
N ALA A 15 1.74 12.47 -5.11
CA ALA A 15 0.82 13.39 -5.76
C ALA A 15 -0.57 12.75 -5.94
N SER A 16 -0.59 11.48 -6.37
CA SER A 16 -1.83 10.69 -6.45
C SER A 16 -2.48 10.49 -5.08
N SER A 17 -1.71 10.08 -4.07
CA SER A 17 -2.22 9.83 -2.71
C SER A 17 -2.78 11.10 -2.05
N LEU A 18 -2.14 12.24 -2.27
CA LEU A 18 -2.56 13.53 -1.72
C LEU A 18 -3.62 14.24 -2.56
N GLY A 19 -3.96 13.71 -3.74
CA GLY A 19 -4.89 14.35 -4.67
C GLY A 19 -4.41 15.69 -5.22
N CYS A 20 -3.10 15.92 -5.29
CA CYS A 20 -2.49 17.18 -5.76
C CYS A 20 -1.26 16.90 -6.62
N GLN A 21 -1.22 17.42 -7.85
CA GLN A 21 -0.10 17.18 -8.79
C GLN A 21 1.11 18.09 -8.56
N ASP A 22 0.88 19.27 -7.98
CA ASP A 22 1.88 20.33 -7.85
C ASP A 22 2.61 20.27 -6.50
N ILE A 23 2.79 19.07 -5.94
CA ILE A 23 3.53 18.88 -4.70
C ILE A 23 5.04 19.01 -4.93
N GLN A 24 5.73 19.52 -3.92
CA GLN A 24 7.19 19.47 -3.83
C GLN A 24 7.59 18.43 -2.78
N VAL A 25 8.43 17.47 -3.17
CA VAL A 25 9.04 16.51 -2.25
C VAL A 25 10.37 17.09 -1.80
N GLU A 26 10.49 17.47 -0.52
CA GLU A 26 11.71 18.07 0.03
C GLU A 26 12.75 16.99 0.37
N SER A 27 12.28 15.86 0.90
CA SER A 27 13.12 14.68 1.15
C SER A 27 12.25 13.43 1.24
N TRP A 28 12.85 12.26 0.99
CA TRP A 28 12.19 10.98 1.21
C TRP A 28 13.19 9.88 1.52
N LYS A 29 12.71 8.80 2.14
CA LYS A 29 13.46 7.57 2.37
C LYS A 29 12.55 6.35 2.27
N GLN A 30 13.16 5.22 1.92
CA GLN A 30 12.52 3.90 1.94
C GLN A 30 13.12 3.06 3.06
N VAL A 31 12.27 2.43 3.87
CA VAL A 31 12.66 1.56 4.98
C VAL A 31 12.01 0.19 4.79
N SER A 32 12.78 -0.88 5.01
CA SER A 32 12.24 -2.25 5.04
C SER A 32 11.34 -2.42 6.25
N LEU A 33 10.13 -2.95 6.05
CA LEU A 33 9.21 -3.34 7.12
C LEU A 33 9.40 -4.80 7.54
N MET A 34 10.30 -5.51 6.87
CA MET A 34 10.66 -6.86 7.25
C MET A 34 11.46 -6.84 8.57
N GLU A 35 11.11 -7.70 9.52
CA GLU A 35 11.90 -7.93 10.74
C GLU A 35 13.34 -8.32 10.40
N ASP A 36 14.28 -7.94 11.25
CA ASP A 36 15.71 -8.13 11.02
C ASP A 36 16.05 -9.55 10.55
N GLY A 37 16.50 -9.65 9.28
CA GLY A 37 16.90 -10.90 8.64
C GLY A 37 15.78 -11.76 8.04
N ARG A 38 14.50 -11.42 8.26
CA ARG A 38 13.38 -12.14 7.63
C ARG A 38 13.11 -11.57 6.24
N LEU A 39 12.91 -12.46 5.28
CA LEU A 39 12.48 -12.11 3.92
C LEU A 39 11.03 -12.55 3.75
N GLY A 40 10.25 -11.77 3.04
CA GLY A 40 8.86 -12.08 2.80
C GLY A 40 8.73 -13.25 1.84
N PHE A 41 7.71 -14.09 2.04
CA PHE A 41 7.48 -15.24 1.17
C PHE A 41 6.69 -14.86 -0.08
N LEU A 42 5.59 -14.11 0.08
CA LEU A 42 4.75 -13.65 -1.05
C LEU A 42 5.10 -12.23 -1.52
N GLY A 43 6.01 -11.56 -0.82
CA GLY A 43 6.50 -10.23 -1.17
C GLY A 43 7.26 -9.61 -0.01
N ASP A 44 8.24 -8.77 -0.32
CA ASP A 44 8.89 -7.92 0.65
C ASP A 44 8.09 -6.62 0.83
N HIS A 45 8.02 -6.13 2.06
CA HIS A 45 7.28 -4.93 2.41
C HIS A 45 8.23 -3.81 2.82
N PHE A 46 7.96 -2.60 2.33
CA PHE A 46 8.70 -1.40 2.64
C PHE A 46 7.72 -0.25 2.93
N LYS A 47 8.22 0.78 3.61
CA LYS A 47 7.53 2.05 3.80
C LYS A 47 8.37 3.16 3.19
N VAL A 48 7.74 3.98 2.36
CA VAL A 48 8.29 5.26 1.94
C VAL A 48 7.74 6.32 2.90
N THR A 49 8.63 7.14 3.44
CA THR A 49 8.29 8.35 4.22
C THR A 49 8.91 9.54 3.54
N ALA A 50 8.13 10.60 3.34
CA ALA A 50 8.56 11.82 2.68
C ALA A 50 8.06 13.06 3.41
N THR A 51 8.83 14.13 3.36
CA THR A 51 8.40 15.47 3.73
C THR A 51 7.99 16.19 2.46
N VAL A 52 6.73 16.62 2.40
CA VAL A 52 6.11 17.21 1.21
C VAL A 52 5.51 18.57 1.49
N ARG A 53 5.63 19.49 0.54
CA ARG A 53 4.95 20.78 0.55
C ARG A 53 3.87 20.78 -0.52
N VAL A 54 2.63 21.01 -0.10
CA VAL A 54 1.48 21.12 -1.00
C VAL A 54 1.15 22.60 -1.20
N PRO A 55 0.79 23.05 -2.41
CA PRO A 55 0.41 24.44 -2.63
C PRO A 55 -0.73 24.87 -1.70
N GLY A 56 -0.54 26.00 -1.02
CA GLY A 56 -1.51 26.53 -0.05
C GLY A 56 -1.25 26.09 1.40
N ASP A 57 -0.47 25.04 1.63
CA ASP A 57 -0.03 24.67 2.98
C ASP A 57 1.07 25.66 3.43
N ALA A 58 0.95 26.18 4.66
CA ALA A 58 1.95 27.08 5.24
C ALA A 58 3.28 26.34 5.48
N GLU A 59 3.19 25.08 5.94
CA GLU A 59 4.32 24.25 6.32
C GLU A 59 4.36 22.95 5.52
N ALA A 60 5.55 22.38 5.39
CA ALA A 60 5.69 21.03 4.86
C ALA A 60 5.10 20.01 5.87
N ARG A 61 4.60 18.89 5.35
CA ARG A 61 4.00 17.81 6.13
C ARG A 61 4.55 16.46 5.74
N ASP A 62 4.45 15.52 6.68
CA ASP A 62 4.84 14.14 6.41
C ASP A 62 3.76 13.41 5.61
N ALA A 63 4.21 12.66 4.63
CA ALA A 63 3.42 11.74 3.83
C ALA A 63 4.12 10.37 3.76
N SER A 64 3.34 9.31 3.57
CA SER A 64 3.86 7.96 3.50
C SER A 64 3.10 7.08 2.53
N LEU A 65 3.81 6.09 2.01
CA LEU A 65 3.27 5.05 1.13
C LEU A 65 3.74 3.68 1.64
N PHE A 66 2.87 2.69 1.50
CA PHE A 66 3.26 1.29 1.66
C PHE A 66 3.74 0.75 0.32
N VAL A 67 4.85 0.02 0.32
CA VAL A 67 5.42 -0.56 -0.89
C VAL A 67 5.51 -2.07 -0.74
N LYS A 68 4.83 -2.80 -1.63
CA LYS A 68 4.93 -4.25 -1.74
C LYS A 68 5.74 -4.61 -2.97
N ALA A 69 6.75 -5.45 -2.80
CA ALA A 69 7.66 -5.85 -3.87
C ALA A 69 7.74 -7.37 -3.99
N LEU A 70 8.22 -7.87 -5.12
CA LEU A 70 8.66 -9.26 -5.20
C LEU A 70 9.69 -9.60 -4.11
N PRO A 71 9.66 -10.83 -3.58
CA PRO A 71 10.64 -11.28 -2.61
C PRO A 71 12.08 -11.11 -3.10
N ARG A 72 12.99 -10.67 -2.20
CA ARG A 72 14.43 -10.76 -2.43
C ARG A 72 14.96 -12.19 -2.35
N ASN A 73 14.25 -13.09 -1.68
CA ASN A 73 14.60 -14.52 -1.63
C ASN A 73 14.33 -15.17 -3.00
N PRO A 74 15.34 -15.79 -3.65
CA PRO A 74 15.18 -16.37 -4.99
C PRO A 74 14.11 -17.46 -5.08
N MET A 75 14.08 -18.39 -4.14
CA MET A 75 13.10 -19.49 -4.13
C MET A 75 11.66 -18.98 -3.97
N ALA A 76 11.48 -17.98 -3.11
CA ALA A 76 10.19 -17.33 -2.93
C ALA A 76 9.80 -16.53 -4.19
N ARG A 77 10.76 -15.85 -4.82
CA ARG A 77 10.56 -15.11 -6.07
C ARG A 77 10.12 -16.03 -7.21
N ASP A 78 10.74 -17.20 -7.36
CA ASP A 78 10.36 -18.20 -8.37
C ASP A 78 8.95 -18.74 -8.11
N THR A 79 8.61 -18.99 -6.84
CA THR A 79 7.26 -19.41 -6.44
C THR A 79 6.20 -18.36 -6.80
N VAL A 80 6.47 -17.08 -6.52
CA VAL A 80 5.56 -15.97 -6.84
C VAL A 80 5.46 -15.78 -8.36
N ALA A 81 6.56 -15.92 -9.09
CA ALA A 81 6.57 -15.84 -10.56
C ALA A 81 5.75 -16.96 -11.20
N ASN A 82 5.98 -18.21 -10.78
CA ASN A 82 5.30 -19.40 -11.32
C ASN A 82 3.80 -19.41 -11.02
N SER A 83 3.38 -18.91 -9.86
CA SER A 83 1.95 -18.78 -9.50
C SER A 83 1.25 -17.58 -10.16
N GLY A 84 2.03 -16.63 -10.69
CA GLY A 84 1.56 -15.35 -11.19
C GLY A 84 0.92 -14.47 -10.10
N ALA A 85 1.19 -14.74 -8.82
CA ALA A 85 0.50 -14.11 -7.69
C ALA A 85 0.67 -12.58 -7.70
N PHE A 86 1.89 -12.09 -7.88
CA PHE A 86 2.17 -10.66 -7.94
C PHE A 86 1.47 -9.98 -9.13
N LYS A 87 1.46 -10.61 -10.30
CA LYS A 87 0.77 -10.07 -11.49
C LYS A 87 -0.74 -9.95 -11.25
N LYS A 88 -1.36 -10.96 -10.62
CA LYS A 88 -2.78 -10.92 -10.25
C LYS A 88 -3.07 -9.81 -9.24
N GLU A 89 -2.21 -9.64 -8.24
CA GLU A 89 -2.32 -8.57 -7.25
C GLU A 89 -2.18 -7.18 -7.87
N ALA A 90 -1.19 -6.98 -8.75
CA ALA A 90 -1.02 -5.73 -9.47
C ALA A 90 -2.23 -5.38 -10.35
N LEU A 91 -2.81 -6.35 -11.05
CA LEU A 91 -4.03 -6.16 -11.83
C LEU A 91 -5.25 -5.85 -10.93
N PHE A 92 -5.36 -6.53 -9.79
CA PHE A 92 -6.42 -6.28 -8.81
C PHE A 92 -6.38 -4.83 -8.32
N TYR A 93 -5.23 -4.37 -7.83
CA TYR A 93 -5.09 -3.01 -7.32
C TYR A 93 -5.16 -1.93 -8.39
N LYS A 94 -4.80 -2.25 -9.64
CA LYS A 94 -4.90 -1.29 -10.76
C LYS A 94 -6.33 -1.10 -11.26
N TYR A 95 -7.13 -2.17 -11.29
CA TYR A 95 -8.39 -2.17 -12.04
C TYR A 95 -9.62 -2.51 -11.18
N LEU A 96 -9.47 -3.31 -10.13
CA LEU A 96 -10.62 -3.86 -9.40
C LEU A 96 -10.83 -3.19 -8.04
N SER A 97 -9.77 -2.85 -7.31
CA SER A 97 -9.87 -2.33 -5.94
C SER A 97 -10.75 -1.09 -5.84
N SER A 98 -10.55 -0.09 -6.70
CA SER A 98 -11.33 1.15 -6.69
C SER A 98 -12.79 0.91 -7.11
N ALA A 99 -13.04 0.05 -8.11
CA ALA A 99 -14.39 -0.32 -8.54
C ALA A 99 -15.15 -1.06 -7.43
N MET A 100 -14.51 -2.05 -6.79
CA MET A 100 -15.10 -2.77 -5.66
C MET A 100 -15.36 -1.86 -4.46
N THR A 101 -14.44 -0.94 -4.15
CA THR A 101 -14.66 0.05 -3.10
C THR A 101 -15.86 0.95 -3.42
N ALA A 102 -16.05 1.37 -4.67
CA ALA A 102 -17.22 2.16 -5.08
C ALA A 102 -18.53 1.37 -4.92
N GLU A 103 -18.56 0.09 -5.34
CA GLU A 103 -19.73 -0.77 -5.18
C GLU A 103 -20.05 -1.09 -3.71
N LEU A 104 -19.03 -1.16 -2.83
CA LEU A 104 -19.22 -1.42 -1.40
C LEU A 104 -19.59 -0.17 -0.59
N ARG A 105 -19.39 1.03 -1.16
CA ARG A 105 -19.79 2.31 -0.56
C ARG A 105 -21.31 2.57 -0.59
N VAL A 106 -22.12 1.63 -1.08
CA VAL A 106 -23.59 1.70 -1.00
C VAL A 106 -23.99 2.08 0.42
N ASP A 107 -24.79 3.16 0.54
CA ASP A 107 -25.22 3.85 1.78
C ASP A 107 -25.60 2.90 2.92
N ARG A 108 -24.58 2.39 3.60
CA ARG A 108 -24.71 1.56 4.80
C ARG A 108 -24.20 2.38 5.97
N PRO A 109 -25.12 2.94 6.79
CA PRO A 109 -24.73 3.66 7.99
C PRO A 109 -23.78 2.82 8.84
N GLY A 110 -22.58 3.34 9.09
CA GLY A 110 -21.54 2.65 9.89
C GLY A 110 -20.55 1.78 9.11
N PHE A 111 -20.65 1.69 7.77
CA PHE A 111 -19.64 1.01 6.96
C PHE A 111 -18.43 1.92 6.74
N GLN A 112 -17.26 1.49 7.23
CA GLN A 112 -15.99 2.20 7.02
C GLN A 112 -15.51 1.97 5.58
N PRO A 113 -15.16 3.01 4.81
CA PRO A 113 -14.99 2.95 3.36
C PRO A 113 -13.67 2.29 2.88
N TYR A 114 -12.78 1.89 3.79
CA TYR A 114 -11.48 1.32 3.46
C TYR A 114 -11.55 -0.20 3.38
N VAL A 115 -12.08 -0.70 2.26
CA VAL A 115 -12.05 -2.15 1.99
C VAL A 115 -10.69 -2.56 1.44
N PHE A 116 -10.06 -1.69 0.64
CA PHE A 116 -8.77 -1.93 0.01
C PHE A 116 -7.95 -0.63 -0.01
N PRO A 117 -6.62 -0.69 0.23
CA PRO A 117 -5.75 0.47 0.01
C PRO A 117 -5.76 0.85 -1.48
N GLN A 118 -5.73 2.15 -1.78
CA GLN A 118 -5.59 2.64 -3.15
C GLN A 118 -4.18 2.38 -3.67
N CYS A 119 -4.07 2.23 -4.98
CA CYS A 119 -2.79 2.08 -5.66
C CYS A 119 -2.42 3.37 -6.38
N HIS A 120 -1.25 3.89 -6.06
CA HIS A 120 -0.74 5.16 -6.55
C HIS A 120 0.37 4.98 -7.60
N GLY A 121 0.79 3.73 -7.84
CA GLY A 121 1.78 3.42 -8.84
C GLY A 121 2.13 1.95 -8.88
N ILE A 122 2.51 1.50 -10.07
CA ILE A 122 3.11 0.20 -10.30
C ILE A 122 4.42 0.45 -11.03
N LYS A 123 5.52 0.01 -10.44
CA LYS A 123 6.83 0.11 -11.05
C LYS A 123 7.55 -1.22 -10.96
N ASP A 124 7.97 -1.73 -12.11
CA ASP A 124 8.66 -3.01 -12.21
C ASP A 124 7.91 -4.09 -11.40
N ASP A 125 8.57 -4.60 -10.37
CA ASP A 125 8.12 -5.66 -9.48
C ASP A 125 7.56 -5.12 -8.16
N CYS A 126 7.02 -3.90 -8.14
CA CYS A 126 6.44 -3.29 -6.93
C CYS A 126 5.13 -2.51 -7.13
N LEU A 127 4.36 -2.46 -6.05
CA LEU A 127 3.12 -1.71 -5.89
C LEU A 127 3.34 -0.60 -4.86
N LEU A 128 2.95 0.63 -5.19
CA LEU A 128 2.86 1.74 -4.25
C LEU A 128 1.40 1.91 -3.83
N LEU A 129 1.12 1.71 -2.55
CA LEU A 129 -0.22 1.66 -1.97
C LEU A 129 -0.36 2.68 -0.82
N ASP A 130 -1.60 2.97 -0.43
CA ASP A 130 -1.89 3.69 0.82
C ASP A 130 -1.15 3.08 2.01
N ASP A 131 -0.55 3.94 2.86
CA ASP A 131 -0.01 3.53 4.15
C ASP A 131 -1.10 3.55 5.23
N LEU A 132 -1.84 2.45 5.35
CA LEU A 132 -2.89 2.28 6.35
C LEU A 132 -2.36 2.31 7.80
N GLY A 133 -1.05 2.14 8.00
CA GLY A 133 -0.44 2.27 9.32
C GLY A 133 -0.60 3.68 9.90
N ARG A 134 -0.72 4.71 9.06
CA ARG A 134 -1.00 6.09 9.48
C ARG A 134 -2.38 6.23 10.14
N ASP A 135 -3.34 5.40 9.72
CA ASP A 135 -4.71 5.41 10.22
C ASP A 135 -4.91 4.45 11.40
N GLY A 136 -3.81 3.89 11.96
CA GLY A 136 -3.83 2.99 13.11
C GLY A 136 -4.05 1.51 12.77
N PHE A 137 -4.16 1.17 11.48
CA PHE A 137 -4.26 -0.23 11.07
C PHE A 137 -2.93 -0.95 11.22
N HIS A 138 -3.00 -2.20 11.68
CA HIS A 138 -1.84 -3.08 11.80
C HIS A 138 -2.22 -4.47 11.32
N GLY A 139 -1.25 -5.16 10.73
CA GLY A 139 -1.40 -6.58 10.43
C GLY A 139 -1.49 -7.38 11.72
N LEU A 140 -2.37 -8.37 11.74
CA LEU A 140 -2.37 -9.39 12.79
C LEU A 140 -1.12 -10.28 12.63
N GLY A 141 -0.55 -10.72 13.74
CA GLY A 141 0.51 -11.72 13.75
C GLY A 141 0.02 -13.01 13.09
N GLY A 142 0.91 -13.76 12.43
CA GLY A 142 0.53 -14.96 11.65
C GLY A 142 -0.13 -16.09 12.46
N ARG A 143 -0.14 -16.00 13.79
CA ARG A 143 -0.83 -16.93 14.71
C ARG A 143 -2.01 -16.30 15.44
N GLU A 144 -2.27 -15.02 15.21
CA GLU A 144 -3.39 -14.31 15.81
C GLU A 144 -4.64 -14.59 14.99
N CYS A 145 -5.72 -14.94 15.68
CA CYS A 145 -7.01 -15.13 15.05
C CYS A 145 -7.66 -13.77 14.77
N MET A 146 -8.34 -13.64 13.64
CA MET A 146 -9.22 -12.51 13.42
C MET A 146 -10.33 -12.52 14.49
N PRO A 147 -10.52 -11.44 15.25
CA PRO A 147 -11.57 -11.37 16.24
C PRO A 147 -12.95 -11.33 15.54
N ILE A 148 -14.01 -11.75 16.23
CA ILE A 148 -15.35 -11.91 15.64
C ILE A 148 -15.86 -10.60 15.02
N GLU A 149 -15.40 -9.47 15.53
CA GLU A 149 -15.66 -8.13 15.03
C GLU A 149 -15.24 -7.95 13.57
N HIS A 150 -14.16 -8.59 13.12
CA HIS A 150 -13.71 -8.54 11.72
C HIS A 150 -14.64 -9.32 10.78
N ALA A 151 -15.37 -10.32 11.30
CA ALA A 151 -16.37 -11.07 10.57
C ALA A 151 -17.73 -10.37 10.50
N ARG A 152 -17.93 -9.25 11.21
CA ARG A 152 -19.19 -8.48 11.22
C ARG A 152 -19.43 -7.66 9.94
N LEU A 153 -18.62 -7.87 8.90
CA LEU A 153 -18.74 -7.17 7.61
C LEU A 153 -20.12 -7.33 6.93
N VAL A 154 -20.96 -8.27 7.39
CA VAL A 154 -22.32 -8.46 6.85
C VAL A 154 -23.31 -8.88 7.95
N ARG A 155 -23.83 -7.93 8.74
CA ARG A 155 -25.13 -8.11 9.38
C ARG A 155 -25.86 -6.77 9.48
N VAL A 156 -26.56 -6.43 8.40
CA VAL A 156 -27.73 -5.57 8.46
C VAL A 156 -28.85 -6.42 7.90
N VAL A 157 -29.71 -6.93 8.78
CA VAL A 157 -31.06 -7.39 8.43
C VAL A 157 -31.98 -6.22 8.69
#